data_AF-A0A7S2D3H8-F1
#
_entry.id   AF-A0A7S2D3H8-F1
#
_cell.length_a   1.000
_cell.length_b   1.000
_cell.length_c   1.000
_cell.angle_alpha   90.00
_cell.angle_beta   90.00
_cell.angle_gamma   90.00
#
_symmetry.space_group_name_H-M   'P 1'
#
loop_
_entity.id
_entity.type
_entity.pdbx_description
1 polymer ?
#
loop_
_entity_poly.entity_id
_entity_poly.type
_entity_poly.pdbx_seq_one_letter_code
_entity_poly.pdbx_strand_id
1 'polypeptide(L)'
;KVATEILLRTERVVLVLGSRQATFQGLGAHKVVAFPISPLRPTDCARLFLWRVHRPLVMGDILESAGEEAGGLPLSLNAQNRGLVYSQLSSHPLLQECGGLPGLLRKAADRVLPRSGSL
;
A
#
# COMPACT_ATOMS: atom_id res chain seq x y z
N LYS A 1 16.31 8.42 26.50
CA LYS A 1 17.17 8.01 27.64
C LYS A 1 17.21 6.49 27.81
N VAL A 2 16.05 5.80 27.90
CA VAL A 2 15.99 4.32 28.03
C VAL A 2 16.68 3.56 26.89
N ALA A 3 16.42 3.94 25.62
CA ALA A 3 17.03 3.24 24.47
C ALA A 3 18.57 3.32 24.46
N THR A 4 19.13 4.44 24.90
CA THR A 4 20.58 4.63 25.01
C THR A 4 21.18 3.73 26.08
N GLU A 5 20.49 3.56 27.20
CA GLU A 5 20.97 2.72 28.30
C GLU A 5 21.00 1.23 27.93
N ILE A 6 20.01 0.76 27.15
CA ILE A 6 20.00 -0.60 26.59
C ILE A 6 21.22 -0.80 25.69
N LEU A 7 21.49 0.14 24.78
CA LEU A 7 22.62 0.04 23.85
C LEU A 7 23.99 0.06 24.55
N LEU A 8 24.12 0.73 25.69
CA LEU A 8 25.38 0.81 26.45
C LEU A 8 25.69 -0.46 27.25
N ARG A 9 24.70 -1.30 27.58
CA ARG A 9 24.88 -2.51 28.40
C ARG A 9 25.03 -3.79 27.59
N THR A 10 24.93 -3.73 26.27
CA THR A 10 24.93 -4.91 25.41
C THR A 10 25.87 -4.71 24.22
N GLU A 11 26.78 -5.66 24.00
CA GLU A 11 27.87 -5.49 23.02
C GLU A 11 27.43 -5.67 21.56
N ARG A 12 26.19 -6.15 21.29
CA ARG A 12 25.72 -6.48 19.92
C ARG A 12 24.20 -6.29 19.74
N VAL A 13 23.67 -5.13 20.13
CA VAL A 13 22.25 -4.83 19.91
C VAL A 13 22.05 -3.91 18.71
N VAL A 14 21.14 -4.32 17.82
CA VAL A 14 20.64 -3.52 16.71
C VAL A 14 19.20 -3.13 17.03
N LEU A 15 18.92 -1.83 17.05
CA LEU A 15 17.58 -1.31 17.25
C LEU A 15 17.03 -0.77 15.94
N VAL A 16 15.82 -1.21 15.58
CA VAL A 16 15.05 -0.63 14.48
C VAL A 16 13.97 0.27 15.08
N LEU A 17 14.06 1.56 14.78
CA LEU A 17 13.14 2.57 15.29
C LEU A 17 12.27 3.09 14.15
N GLY A 18 10.95 2.92 14.27
CA GLY A 18 9.99 3.54 13.37
C GLY A 18 9.65 4.95 13.86
N SER A 19 9.80 5.95 13.01
CA SER A 19 9.41 7.34 13.30
C SER A 19 8.67 7.95 12.12
N ARG A 20 7.74 8.88 12.42
CA ARG A 20 7.05 9.69 11.39
C ARG A 20 7.86 10.90 10.94
N GLN A 21 8.84 11.29 11.75
CA GLN A 21 9.74 12.39 11.46
C GLN A 21 11.16 11.85 11.41
N ALA A 22 11.96 12.39 10.50
CA ALA A 22 13.32 11.93 10.35
C ALA A 22 14.15 12.41 11.54
N THR A 23 14.41 11.52 12.50
CA THR A 23 15.28 11.76 13.64
C THR A 23 16.72 11.50 13.20
N PHE A 24 17.38 12.55 12.71
CA PHE A 24 18.78 12.48 12.25
C PHE A 24 19.79 12.82 13.35
N GLN A 25 19.34 13.12 14.56
CA GLN A 25 20.26 13.36 15.68
C GLN A 25 20.84 12.02 16.15
N GLY A 26 22.16 11.93 16.22
CA GLY A 26 22.87 10.74 16.67
C GLY A 26 22.40 10.28 18.05
N LEU A 27 22.34 8.97 18.26
CA LEU A 27 22.03 8.35 19.55
C LEU A 27 23.33 8.20 20.36
N GLY A 28 23.84 9.30 20.90
CA GLY A 28 25.10 9.32 21.63
C GLY A 28 26.29 8.88 20.75
N ALA A 29 27.08 7.91 21.21
CA ALA A 29 28.23 7.38 20.47
C ALA A 29 27.87 6.29 19.44
N HIS A 30 26.60 5.92 19.30
CA HIS A 30 26.18 4.83 18.43
C HIS A 30 25.97 5.29 16.99
N LYS A 31 26.35 4.41 16.05
CA LYS A 31 26.07 4.61 14.62
C LYS A 31 24.56 4.58 14.39
N VAL A 32 24.00 5.69 13.90
CA VAL A 32 22.60 5.78 13.48
C VAL A 32 22.55 5.76 11.95
N VAL A 33 21.74 4.85 11.41
CA VAL A 33 21.45 4.79 9.97
C VAL A 33 20.00 5.19 9.77
N ALA A 34 19.79 6.33 9.11
CA ALA A 34 18.46 6.77 8.72
C ALA A 34 18.07 6.09 7.41
N PHE A 35 16.95 5.37 7.41
CA PHE A 35 16.40 4.75 6.21
C PHE A 35 15.04 5.38 5.89
N PRO A 36 14.94 6.26 4.88
CA PRO A 36 13.67 6.86 4.52
C PRO A 36 12.75 5.82 3.90
N ILE A 37 11.50 5.77 4.36
CA ILE A 37 10.47 4.92 3.76
C ILE A 37 9.75 5.75 2.70
N SER A 38 9.93 5.40 1.43
CA SER A 38 9.21 6.01 0.32
C SER A 38 7.76 5.53 0.28
N PRO A 39 6.84 6.31 -0.32
CA PRO A 39 5.52 5.82 -0.70
C PRO A 39 5.61 4.54 -1.54
N LEU A 40 4.55 3.74 -1.50
CA LEU A 40 4.45 2.54 -2.33
C LEU A 40 4.41 2.91 -3.81
N ARG A 41 5.02 2.06 -4.64
CA ARG A 41 4.92 2.19 -6.10
C ARG A 41 3.48 1.94 -6.55
N PRO A 42 3.00 2.57 -7.63
CA PRO A 42 1.61 2.44 -8.08
C PRO A 42 1.13 0.98 -8.26
N THR A 43 2.00 0.11 -8.76
CA THR A 43 1.72 -1.33 -8.90
C THR A 43 1.60 -2.05 -7.55
N ASP A 44 2.43 -1.69 -6.58
CA ASP A 44 2.37 -2.20 -5.21
C ASP A 44 1.11 -1.68 -4.49
N CYS A 45 0.65 -0.46 -4.80
CA CYS A 45 -0.61 0.10 -4.32
C CYS A 45 -1.81 -0.70 -4.83
N ALA A 46 -1.87 -0.96 -6.15
CA ALA A 46 -2.95 -1.75 -6.75
C ALA A 46 -3.00 -3.16 -6.15
N ARG A 47 -1.83 -3.78 -5.92
CA ARG A 47 -1.74 -5.09 -5.25
C ARG A 47 -2.25 -5.04 -3.82
N LEU A 48 -1.84 -4.03 -3.03
CA LEU A 48 -2.28 -3.89 -1.65
C LEU A 48 -3.78 -3.61 -1.56
N PHE A 49 -4.33 -2.82 -2.48
CA PHE A 49 -5.76 -2.58 -2.58
C PHE A 49 -6.52 -3.87 -2.84
N LEU A 50 -6.17 -4.63 -3.89
CA LEU A 50 -6.81 -5.91 -4.21
C LEU A 50 -6.76 -6.93 -3.07
N TRP A 51 -5.67 -6.94 -2.30
CA TRP A 51 -5.55 -7.81 -1.12
C TRP A 51 -6.44 -7.42 0.05
N ARG A 52 -6.94 -6.19 0.08
CA ARG A 52 -7.76 -5.67 1.18
C ARG A 52 -9.24 -5.51 0.83
N VAL A 53 -9.57 -5.45 -0.45
CA VAL A 53 -10.96 -5.39 -0.90
C VAL A 53 -11.69 -6.67 -0.45
N HIS A 54 -12.89 -6.49 0.10
CA HIS A 54 -13.70 -7.57 0.66
C HIS A 54 -14.68 -8.22 -0.33
N ARG A 55 -14.81 -7.68 -1.55
CA ARG A 55 -15.61 -8.26 -2.64
C ARG A 55 -14.76 -8.59 -3.88
N PRO A 56 -15.15 -9.58 -4.70
CA PRO A 56 -14.61 -9.70 -6.04
C PRO A 56 -14.86 -8.40 -6.81
N LEU A 57 -13.81 -7.81 -7.37
CA LEU A 57 -13.95 -6.70 -8.31
C LEU A 57 -14.49 -7.23 -9.63
N VAL A 58 -15.21 -6.39 -10.36
CA VAL A 58 -15.71 -6.69 -11.71
C VAL A 58 -14.99 -5.81 -12.73
N MET A 59 -15.06 -6.16 -14.01
CA MET A 59 -14.40 -5.37 -15.06
C MET A 59 -14.86 -3.91 -15.10
N GLY A 60 -16.13 -3.64 -14.79
CA GLY A 60 -16.66 -2.28 -14.70
C GLY A 60 -16.06 -1.43 -13.57
N ASP A 61 -15.42 -2.04 -12.57
CA ASP A 61 -14.72 -1.31 -11.50
C ASP A 61 -13.35 -0.77 -11.97
N ILE A 62 -12.87 -1.18 -13.14
CA ILE A 62 -11.51 -0.87 -13.62
C ILE A 62 -11.58 -0.18 -14.99
N LEU A 63 -12.53 -0.61 -15.82
CA LEU A 63 -12.75 -0.13 -17.17
C LEU A 63 -14.06 0.65 -17.19
N GLU A 64 -13.98 1.98 -17.12
CA GLU A 64 -15.15 2.87 -17.32
C GLU A 64 -15.85 2.63 -18.67
N SER A 65 -15.14 2.05 -19.63
CA SER A 65 -15.61 1.71 -20.98
C SER A 65 -15.95 0.22 -21.17
N ALA A 66 -15.96 -0.58 -20.09
CA ALA A 66 -16.54 -1.93 -20.19
C ALA A 66 -18.04 -1.78 -20.47
N GLY A 67 -18.47 -2.19 -21.67
CA GLY A 67 -19.89 -2.22 -22.02
C GLY A 67 -20.70 -2.98 -20.97
N GLU A 68 -21.99 -2.68 -20.83
CA GLU A 68 -22.87 -3.17 -19.76
C GLU A 68 -22.80 -4.70 -19.57
N GLU A 69 -22.60 -5.46 -20.65
CA GLU A 69 -22.46 -6.92 -20.63
C GLU A 69 -21.09 -7.39 -20.08
N ALA A 70 -20.01 -6.67 -20.36
CA ALA A 70 -18.67 -7.00 -19.89
C ALA A 70 -18.41 -6.46 -18.47
N GLY A 71 -19.09 -5.38 -18.08
CA GLY A 71 -18.89 -4.69 -16.81
C GLY A 71 -19.22 -5.54 -15.59
N GLY A 72 -20.19 -6.46 -15.70
CA GLY A 72 -20.58 -7.38 -14.63
C GLY A 72 -19.70 -8.62 -14.46
N LEU A 73 -18.72 -8.83 -15.36
CA LEU A 73 -17.87 -10.01 -15.30
C LEU A 73 -16.84 -9.89 -14.15
N PRO A 74 -16.65 -10.96 -13.36
CA PRO A 74 -15.67 -10.95 -12.29
C PRO A 74 -14.26 -10.78 -12.86
N LEU A 75 -13.47 -9.96 -12.19
CA LEU A 75 -12.08 -9.73 -12.53
C LEU A 75 -11.25 -10.98 -12.18
N SER A 76 -10.88 -11.74 -13.20
CA SER A 76 -9.99 -12.89 -13.04
C SER A 76 -8.52 -12.44 -13.04
N LEU A 77 -7.79 -12.72 -11.96
CA LEU A 77 -6.35 -12.44 -11.84
C LEU A 77 -5.52 -13.68 -12.23
N ASN A 78 -5.18 -13.79 -13.51
CA ASN A 78 -4.33 -14.82 -14.08
C ASN A 78 -2.89 -14.31 -14.31
N ALA A 79 -1.91 -15.21 -14.41
CA ALA A 79 -0.50 -14.84 -14.62
C ALA A 79 -0.28 -13.95 -15.86
N GLN A 80 -1.08 -14.14 -16.92
CA GLN A 80 -0.98 -13.40 -18.17
C GLN A 80 -1.61 -11.99 -18.11
N ASN A 81 -2.69 -11.80 -17.33
CA ASN A 81 -3.42 -10.53 -17.29
C ASN A 81 -3.11 -9.68 -16.04
N ARG A 82 -2.43 -10.24 -15.04
CA ARG A 82 -2.13 -9.59 -13.76
C ARG A 82 -1.40 -8.25 -13.93
N GLY A 83 -0.45 -8.19 -14.87
CA GLY A 83 0.29 -6.96 -15.17
C GLY A 83 -0.64 -5.84 -15.66
N LEU A 84 -1.53 -6.17 -16.58
CA LEU A 84 -2.51 -5.23 -17.14
C LEU A 84 -3.49 -4.75 -16.08
N VAL A 85 -4.03 -5.66 -15.28
CA VAL A 85 -4.96 -5.34 -14.18
C VAL A 85 -4.30 -4.39 -13.17
N TYR A 86 -3.05 -4.66 -12.78
CA TYR A 86 -2.33 -3.77 -11.88
C TYR A 86 -2.05 -2.41 -12.49
N SER A 87 -1.69 -2.35 -13.79
CA SER A 87 -1.50 -1.05 -14.46
C SER A 87 -2.79 -0.23 -14.49
N GLN A 88 -3.93 -0.85 -14.81
CA GLN A 88 -5.21 -0.16 -14.91
C GLN A 88 -5.73 0.31 -13.54
N LEU A 89 -5.62 -0.55 -12.52
CA LEU A 89 -5.94 -0.15 -11.15
C LEU A 89 -5.01 0.97 -10.68
N SER A 90 -3.72 0.90 -11.01
CA SER A 90 -2.78 1.95 -10.59
C SER A 90 -3.08 3.32 -11.20
N SER A 91 -3.75 3.36 -12.36
CA SER A 91 -4.26 4.59 -12.97
C SER A 91 -5.61 5.06 -12.44
N HIS A 92 -6.29 4.27 -11.60
CA HIS A 92 -7.61 4.61 -11.08
C HIS A 92 -7.55 5.85 -10.17
N PRO A 93 -8.48 6.83 -10.30
CA PRO A 93 -8.45 8.08 -9.55
C PRO A 93 -8.39 7.87 -8.02
N LEU A 94 -9.18 6.93 -7.48
CA LEU A 94 -9.12 6.56 -6.06
C LEU A 94 -7.72 6.17 -5.57
N LEU A 95 -6.95 5.45 -6.40
CA LEU A 95 -5.61 5.01 -6.04
C LEU A 95 -4.57 6.11 -6.23
N GLN A 96 -4.77 7.01 -7.19
CA GLN A 96 -3.96 8.20 -7.36
C GLN A 96 -4.10 9.18 -6.18
N GLU A 97 -5.33 9.39 -5.70
CA GLU A 97 -5.60 10.23 -4.51
C GLU A 97 -4.92 9.71 -3.24
N CYS A 98 -4.73 8.39 -3.14
CA CYS A 98 -4.06 7.78 -1.99
C CYS A 98 -2.53 8.03 -1.96
N GLY A 99 -1.92 8.49 -3.06
CA GLY A 99 -0.52 8.93 -3.10
C GLY A 99 0.51 7.89 -2.64
N GLY A 100 0.20 6.60 -2.73
CA GLY A 100 1.09 5.52 -2.27
C GLY A 100 1.16 5.32 -0.75
N LEU A 101 0.23 5.90 0.01
CA LEU A 101 0.14 5.75 1.47
C LEU A 101 -0.67 4.50 1.85
N PRO A 102 -0.07 3.46 2.47
CA PRO A 102 -0.76 2.20 2.79
C PRO A 102 -2.00 2.37 3.67
N GLY A 103 -1.95 3.33 4.60
CA GLY A 103 -3.08 3.61 5.49
C GLY A 103 -4.31 4.17 4.78
N LEU A 104 -4.11 5.00 3.75
CA LEU A 104 -5.19 5.53 2.92
C LEU A 104 -5.74 4.45 1.98
N LEU A 105 -4.85 3.67 1.35
CA LEU A 105 -5.22 2.55 0.49
C LEU A 105 -6.10 1.54 1.21
N ARG A 106 -5.76 1.20 2.46
CA ARG A 106 -6.57 0.32 3.30
C ARG A 106 -7.96 0.91 3.55
N LYS A 107 -8.05 2.19 3.93
CA LYS A 107 -9.34 2.86 4.14
C LYS A 107 -10.18 2.90 2.86
N ALA A 108 -9.55 3.11 1.70
CA ALA A 108 -10.22 3.06 0.41
C ALA A 108 -10.76 1.66 0.11
N ALA A 109 -9.95 0.61 0.33
CA ALA A 109 -10.37 -0.78 0.16
C ALA A 109 -11.50 -1.18 1.13
N ASP A 110 -11.46 -0.71 2.38
CA ASP A 110 -12.48 -0.97 3.40
C ASP A 110 -13.85 -0.36 3.02
N ARG A 111 -13.89 0.66 2.15
CA ARG A 111 -15.14 1.25 1.62
C ARG A 111 -15.81 0.40 0.54
N VAL A 112 -15.07 -0.52 -0.07
CA VAL A 112 -15.59 -1.40 -1.11
C VAL A 112 -16.36 -2.54 -0.45
N LEU A 113 -17.63 -2.28 -0.14
CA LEU A 113 -18.51 -3.22 0.53
C LEU A 113 -19.22 -4.14 -0.47
N PRO A 114 -19.63 -5.35 -0.05
CA PRO A 114 -20.57 -6.15 -0.84
C PRO A 114 -21.86 -5.35 -1.03
N ARG A 115 -22.27 -5.09 -2.27
CA ARG A 115 -23.41 -4.23 -2.69
C ARG A 115 -23.17 -2.71 -2.74
N SER A 116 -21.94 -2.23 -2.56
CA SER A 116 -21.60 -0.87 -2.99
C SER A 116 -21.67 -0.76 -4.52
N GLY A 117 -21.90 0.44 -5.06
CA GLY A 117 -21.77 0.71 -6.49
C GLY A 117 -20.36 0.42 -7.03
N SER A 118 -20.14 0.70 -8.32
CA SER A 118 -18.81 0.66 -8.92
C SER A 118 -17.81 1.54 -8.15
N LEU A 119 -16.52 1.20 -8.25
CA LEU A 119 -15.41 1.99 -7.66
C LEU A 119 -15.44 3.47 -8.05
#